data_AF-A0AAP2VMR5-F1
#
_entry.id   AF-A0AAP2VMR5-F1
#
_cell.length_a   1.000
_cell.length_b   1.000
_cell.length_c   1.000
_cell.angle_alpha   90.00
_cell.angle_beta   90.00
_cell.angle_gamma   90.00
#
_symmetry.space_group_name_H-M   'P 1'
#
loop_
_entity.id
_entity.type
_entity.pdbx_description
1 polymer ?
#
loop_
_entity_poly.entity_id
_entity_poly.type
_entity_poly.pdbx_seq_one_letter_code
_entity_poly.pdbx_strand_id
1 'polypeptide(L)' 'ETVETNSGNYERERVPEKDRKRWLSISMVWIAIGIDLSGMFMGVALSQGMAFWTAIYAVIIGSVILGILA' A
#
# COMPACT_ATOMS: atom_id res chain seq x y z
N GLU A 1 2.30 -30.84 -0.74
CA GLU A 1 2.67 -29.56 -1.39
C GLU A 1 3.53 -28.80 -0.39
N THR A 2 4.84 -28.75 -0.63
CA THR A 2 5.78 -28.05 0.27
C THR A 2 5.72 -26.57 -0.06
N VAL A 3 5.04 -25.80 0.78
CA VAL A 3 5.13 -24.33 0.74
C VAL A 3 6.59 -24.00 1.00
N GLU A 4 7.31 -23.48 -0.01
CA GLU A 4 8.66 -22.96 0.17
C GLU A 4 8.61 -21.80 1.17
N THR A 5 8.87 -22.11 2.44
CA THR A 5 9.13 -21.09 3.45
C THR A 5 10.54 -20.59 3.22
N ASN A 6 10.65 -19.30 2.90
CA ASN A 6 11.90 -18.59 2.76
C ASN A 6 12.83 -18.95 3.94
N SER A 7 13.95 -19.62 3.65
CA SER A 7 14.82 -20.28 4.65
C SER A 7 15.63 -19.31 5.52
N GLY A 8 15.44 -17.99 5.38
CA GLY A 8 16.01 -16.98 6.25
C GLY A 8 15.05 -16.61 7.39
N ASN A 9 15.53 -16.64 8.63
CA ASN A 9 14.79 -16.12 9.80
C ASN A 9 14.75 -14.58 9.80
N TYR A 10 14.16 -14.00 8.75
CA TYR A 10 14.03 -12.54 8.59
C TYR A 10 13.03 -11.90 9.55
N GLU A 11 12.31 -12.71 10.33
CA GLU A 11 11.47 -12.24 11.41
C GLU A 11 12.28 -11.73 12.60
N ARG A 12 13.52 -12.22 12.78
CA ARG A 12 14.40 -11.85 13.89
C ARG A 12 15.71 -11.19 13.46
N GLU A 13 16.09 -11.34 12.20
CA GLU A 13 17.35 -10.84 11.68
C GLU A 13 17.14 -9.95 10.46
N ARG A 14 18.02 -8.97 10.28
CA ARG A 14 17.94 -8.01 9.16
C ARG A 14 18.18 -8.72 7.83
N VAL A 15 17.33 -8.44 6.84
CA VAL A 15 17.49 -8.98 5.47
C VAL A 15 18.85 -8.55 4.87
N PRO A 16 19.70 -9.51 4.44
CA PRO A 16 20.96 -9.24 3.76
C PRO A 16 20.78 -8.39 2.51
N GLU A 17 21.76 -7.55 2.19
CA GLU A 17 21.61 -6.54 1.12
C GLU A 17 21.33 -7.13 -0.26
N LYS A 18 21.95 -8.29 -0.55
CA LYS A 18 21.75 -9.04 -1.79
C LYS A 18 20.32 -9.56 -1.98
N ASP A 19 19.57 -9.75 -0.89
CA ASP A 19 18.24 -10.34 -0.88
C ASP A 19 17.13 -9.28 -0.74
N ARG A 20 17.50 -8.00 -0.57
CA ARG A 20 16.53 -6.89 -0.46
C ARG A 20 15.84 -6.64 -1.80
N LYS A 21 14.52 -6.52 -1.76
CA LYS A 21 13.71 -6.17 -2.94
C LYS A 21 13.82 -4.68 -3.24
N ARG A 22 13.74 -4.34 -4.54
CA ARG A 22 13.67 -2.96 -5.01
C ARG A 22 12.37 -2.31 -4.54
N TRP A 23 12.42 -1.00 -4.29
CA TRP A 23 11.29 -0.22 -3.79
C TRP A 23 10.03 -0.35 -4.65
N LEU A 24 10.17 -0.45 -5.97
CA LEU A 24 9.04 -0.63 -6.90
C LEU A 24 8.31 -1.97 -6.68
N SER A 25 9.06 -3.06 -6.41
CA SER A 25 8.46 -4.36 -6.09
C SER A 25 7.68 -4.29 -4.77
N ILE A 26 8.18 -3.56 -3.78
CA ILE A 26 7.51 -3.36 -2.50
C ILE A 26 6.25 -2.50 -2.70
N SER A 27 6.36 -1.43 -3.50
CA SER A 27 5.24 -0.52 -3.79
C SER A 27 4.10 -1.23 -4.51
N MET A 28 4.40 -2.17 -5.42
CA MET A 28 3.38 -3.00 -6.06
C MET A 28 2.63 -3.89 -5.06
N VAL A 29 3.33 -4.44 -4.06
CA VAL A 29 2.68 -5.19 -2.97
C VAL A 29 1.80 -4.26 -2.13
N TRP A 30 2.26 -3.04 -1.83
CA TRP A 30 1.46 -2.04 -1.10
C TRP A 30 0.22 -1.61 -1.86
N ILE A 31 0.28 -1.47 -3.18
CA ILE A 31 -0.90 -1.21 -4.02
C ILE A 31 -1.84 -2.40 -3.99
N ALA A 32 -1.33 -3.63 -4.10
CA ALA A 32 -2.15 -4.83 -4.04
C ALA A 32 -2.84 -5.00 -2.66
N ILE A 33 -2.17 -4.64 -1.57
CA ILE A 33 -2.75 -4.59 -0.22
C ILE A 33 -3.73 -3.42 -0.08
N GLY A 34 -3.40 -2.27 -0.66
CA GLY A 34 -4.19 -1.03 -0.59
C GLY A 34 -5.45 -1.03 -1.44
N ILE A 35 -5.60 -2.00 -2.37
CA ILE A 35 -6.92 -2.39 -2.90
C ILE A 35 -7.59 -3.25 -1.83
N ASP A 36 -7.87 -2.65 -0.68
CA ASP A 36 -8.72 -3.23 0.31
C ASP A 36 -10.18 -2.82 0.04
N LEU A 37 -11.11 -3.64 0.50
CA LEU A 37 -12.53 -3.35 0.34
C LEU A 37 -12.91 -2.02 1.01
N SER A 38 -12.14 -1.59 2.02
CA SER A 38 -12.35 -0.32 2.72
C SER A 38 -12.10 0.90 1.83
N GLY A 39 -10.99 0.93 1.09
CA GLY A 39 -10.66 1.99 0.13
C GLY A 39 -11.64 2.04 -1.03
N MET A 40 -12.15 0.88 -1.48
CA MET A 40 -13.19 0.83 -2.50
C MET A 40 -14.50 1.48 -2.01
N PHE A 41 -14.96 1.15 -0.80
CA PHE A 41 -16.17 1.76 -0.23
C PHE A 41 -15.99 3.25 0.04
N MET A 42 -14.81 3.68 0.49
CA MET A 42 -14.48 5.10 0.65
C MET A 42 -14.56 5.83 -0.71
N GLY A 43 -14.03 5.25 -1.78
CA GLY A 43 -14.12 5.82 -3.13
C GLY A 43 -15.58 5.96 -3.61
N VAL A 44 -16.42 4.96 -3.36
CA VAL A 44 -17.87 5.04 -3.65
C VAL A 44 -18.53 6.16 -2.84
N ALA A 45 -18.25 6.25 -1.55
CA ALA A 45 -18.79 7.29 -0.69
C ALA A 45 -18.36 8.70 -1.15
N LEU A 46 -17.09 8.87 -1.55
CA LEU A 46 -16.59 10.13 -2.10
C LEU A 46 -17.28 10.51 -3.42
N SER A 47 -17.62 9.52 -4.26
CA SER A 47 -18.32 9.78 -5.53
C SER A 47 -19.75 10.28 -5.35
N GLN A 48 -20.38 10.02 -4.20
CA GLN A 48 -21.75 10.43 -3.89
C GLN A 48 -21.81 11.88 -3.40
N GLY A 49 -21.66 12.83 -4.33
CA GLY A 49 -21.86 14.26 -4.04
C GLY A 49 -20.63 15.12 -4.21
N MET A 50 -19.49 14.54 -4.60
CA MET A 50 -18.28 15.27 -4.97
C MET A 50 -17.97 15.11 -6.46
N ALA A 51 -17.56 16.20 -7.11
CA ALA A 51 -17.06 16.13 -8.47
C ALA A 51 -15.79 15.25 -8.54
N PHE A 52 -15.64 14.47 -9.61
CA PHE A 52 -14.57 13.48 -9.78
C PHE A 52 -13.18 14.03 -9.43
N TRP A 53 -12.79 15.16 -10.02
CA TRP A 53 -11.47 15.74 -9.80
C TRP A 53 -11.27 16.24 -8.37
N THR A 54 -12.31 16.77 -7.74
CA THR A 54 -12.26 17.19 -6.33
C THR A 54 -12.02 15.99 -5.42
N ALA A 55 -12.65 14.84 -5.69
CA ALA A 55 -12.42 13.61 -4.93
C ALA A 55 -10.98 13.10 -5.09
N ILE A 56 -10.44 13.13 -6.32
CA ILE A 56 -9.04 12.76 -6.57
C ILE A 56 -8.08 13.64 -5.78
N TYR A 57 -8.25 14.97 -5.82
CA TYR A 57 -7.39 15.87 -5.06
C TYR A 57 -7.51 15.67 -3.55
N ALA A 58 -8.72 15.44 -3.03
CA ALA A 58 -8.92 15.16 -1.61
C ALA A 58 -8.16 13.91 -1.16
N VAL A 59 -8.20 12.82 -1.94
CA VAL A 59 -7.48 11.57 -1.64
C VAL A 59 -5.97 11.78 -1.70
N ILE A 60 -5.46 12.50 -2.71
CA ILE A 60 -4.02 12.77 -2.85
C ILE A 60 -3.52 13.61 -1.66
N ILE A 61 -4.22 14.70 -1.33
CA ILE A 61 -3.85 15.59 -0.23
C ILE A 61 -3.90 14.84 1.11
N GLY A 62 -4.96 14.07 1.36
CA GLY A 62 -5.08 13.25 2.56
C GLY A 62 -3.94 12.24 2.68
N SER A 63 -3.57 11.57 1.57
CA SER A 63 -2.45 10.61 1.52
C SER A 63 -1.10 11.28 1.81
N VAL A 64 -0.87 12.49 1.28
CA VAL A 64 0.36 13.25 1.56
C VAL A 64 0.43 13.66 3.03
N ILE A 65 -0.67 14.15 3.61
CA ILE A 65 -0.73 14.51 5.03
C ILE A 65 -0.44 13.28 5.90
N LEU A 66 -1.07 12.15 5.59
CA LEU A 66 -0.82 10.89 6.29
C LEU A 66 0.65 10.49 6.19
N GLY A 67 1.24 10.52 4.99
CA GLY A 67 2.63 10.15 4.77
C GLY A 67 3.66 11.07 5.44
N ILE A 68 3.29 12.29 5.82
CA ILE A 68 4.14 13.19 6.62
C ILE A 68 4.04 12.85 8.11
N LEU A 69 2.87 12.40 8.57
CA LEU A 69 2.61 12.12 9.99
C LEU A 69 3.03 10.72 10.44
N ALA A 70 2.99 9.74 9.52
CA ALA A 70 3.31 8.34 9.77
C ALA A 70 4.83 8.07 9.74
#